data_AF-A0A7X2N4R4-F1
#
_entry.id   AF-A0A7X2N4R4-F1
#
_cell.length_a   1.000
_cell.length_b   1.000
_cell.length_c   1.000
_cell.angle_alpha   90.00
_cell.angle_beta   90.00
_cell.angle_gamma   90.00
#
_symmetry.space_group_name_H-M   'P 1'
#
loop_
_entity.id
_entity.type
_entity.pdbx_description
1 polymer ?
#
loop_
_entity_poly.entity_id
_entity_poly.type
_entity_poly.pdbx_seq_one_letter_code
_entity_poly.pdbx_strand_id
1 'polypeptide(L)'
;NHDYKGTAEFYGGNYAQIYNWVKKYESKGEDALEDRRGKRKAEEQLTDLEKAKRRIAELERINRRQEMELELLKKDEAFEKTCLASLPKAKRIYLIRKQKIKNYSLIQSLHEDRNWPIKEMCSIMGISRSAYYKWLHSSPSYKQLDKQHEDERITSRIREISNSNGSLFGTMTMYYTLRNEGYGCGHNRVYRLMCINDIKSSYRRRSRYKYIRSNAEHTAENILNRDFNTTGPNQKWCTDVTEIKIPATGEKLFISPMIDLYDRFPVALEVSDKNDAFLADQTLENAHNAYPEATPLVHSDRGFAYTRQVYRFKLDEYGMSQSMSRVSKCIDNGVCEGFQGQFKDMLFILYPNITSKEEMRQAIKGTLDYYINHYPQKRLNGKT
;
A
#
# COMPACT_ATOMS: atom_id res chain seq x y z
N ASN A 1 19.80 -31.45 70.25
CA ASN A 1 18.37 -31.37 69.85
C ASN A 1 17.82 -30.02 70.24
N HIS A 2 17.81 -29.08 69.31
CA HIS A 2 17.21 -27.77 69.51
C HIS A 2 15.68 -27.88 69.33
N ASP A 3 14.91 -27.50 70.34
CA ASP A 3 13.45 -27.39 70.21
C ASP A 3 13.07 -26.07 69.55
N TYR A 4 13.18 -26.04 68.22
CA TYR A 4 12.88 -24.85 67.42
C TYR A 4 11.40 -24.45 67.49
N LYS A 5 10.49 -25.41 67.75
CA LYS A 5 9.05 -25.15 67.78
C LYS A 5 8.64 -24.52 69.11
N GLY A 6 9.11 -25.06 70.23
CA GLY A 6 8.92 -24.44 71.55
C GLY A 6 9.56 -23.05 71.64
N THR A 7 10.74 -22.87 71.02
CA THR A 7 11.42 -21.56 70.96
C THR A 7 10.62 -20.54 70.14
N ALA A 8 9.98 -20.99 69.05
CA ALA A 8 9.11 -20.15 68.21
C ALA A 8 7.85 -19.68 68.96
N GLU A 9 7.23 -20.58 69.70
CA GLU A 9 6.04 -20.29 70.50
C GLU A 9 6.36 -19.38 71.69
N PHE A 10 7.52 -19.56 72.34
CA PHE A 10 7.93 -18.76 73.50
C PHE A 10 8.35 -17.32 73.16
N TYR A 11 9.09 -17.13 72.07
CA TYR A 11 9.61 -15.81 71.67
C TYR A 11 8.78 -15.12 70.56
N GLY A 12 7.69 -15.73 70.09
CA GLY A 12 6.78 -15.13 69.11
C GLY A 12 7.31 -15.08 67.67
N GLY A 13 8.20 -16.01 67.29
CA GLY A 13 8.85 -16.05 65.97
C GLY A 13 8.32 -17.15 65.04
N ASN A 14 8.64 -17.08 63.75
CA ASN A 14 8.36 -18.18 62.81
C ASN A 14 9.43 -19.27 62.95
N TYR A 15 9.02 -20.55 63.01
CA TYR A 15 9.91 -21.72 63.02
C TYR A 15 11.05 -21.60 61.98
N ALA A 16 10.73 -21.22 60.74
CA ALA A 16 11.72 -21.11 59.67
C ALA A 16 12.75 -19.99 59.92
N GLN A 17 12.37 -18.92 60.63
CA GLN A 17 13.29 -17.84 60.99
C GLN A 17 14.24 -18.30 62.10
N ILE A 18 13.70 -18.91 63.16
CA ILE A 18 14.50 -19.39 64.30
C ILE A 18 15.45 -20.51 63.88
N TYR A 19 14.97 -21.47 63.08
CA TYR A 19 15.81 -22.51 62.50
C TYR A 19 16.97 -21.93 61.68
N ASN A 20 16.70 -20.92 60.84
CA ASN A 20 17.75 -20.27 60.05
C ASN A 20 18.71 -19.43 60.89
N TRP A 21 18.24 -18.81 61.99
CA TRP A 21 19.08 -18.07 62.93
C TRP A 21 20.02 -19.00 63.68
N VAL A 22 19.51 -20.08 64.27
CA VAL A 22 20.34 -21.07 64.99
C VAL A 22 21.37 -21.68 64.04
N LYS A 23 20.97 -22.09 62.83
CA LYS A 23 21.91 -22.63 61.83
C LYS A 23 22.99 -21.62 61.42
N LYS A 24 22.65 -20.33 61.30
CA LYS A 24 23.64 -19.27 61.00
C LYS A 24 24.61 -19.09 62.16
N TYR A 25 24.09 -19.03 63.39
CA TYR A 25 24.87 -18.90 64.60
C TYR A 25 25.84 -20.07 64.78
N GLU A 26 25.38 -21.32 64.66
CA GLU A 26 26.24 -22.50 64.76
C GLU A 26 27.39 -22.50 63.74
N SER A 27 27.13 -21.99 62.53
CA SER A 27 28.13 -22.00 61.46
C SER A 27 29.21 -20.93 61.59
N LYS A 28 28.91 -19.78 62.20
CA LYS A 28 29.71 -18.54 62.08
C LYS A 28 29.69 -17.63 63.31
N GLY A 29 29.08 -18.05 64.41
CA GLY A 29 28.98 -17.30 65.66
C GLY A 29 27.96 -16.16 65.65
N GLU A 30 28.00 -15.32 66.68
CA GLU A 30 27.07 -14.21 66.94
C GLU A 30 27.05 -13.16 65.83
N ASP A 31 28.22 -12.86 65.25
CA ASP A 31 28.38 -11.92 64.12
C ASP A 31 27.55 -12.29 62.87
N ALA A 32 27.13 -13.55 62.75
CA ALA A 32 26.34 -14.04 61.62
C ALA A 32 24.83 -13.78 61.76
N LEU A 33 24.38 -13.37 62.95
CA LEU A 33 23.00 -12.98 63.23
C LEU A 33 22.73 -11.50 62.88
N GLU A 34 23.78 -10.70 62.66
CA GLU A 34 23.64 -9.32 62.21
C GLU A 34 22.95 -9.22 60.84
N ASP A 35 21.93 -8.38 60.73
CA ASP A 35 21.29 -8.10 59.44
C ASP A 35 22.17 -7.19 58.57
N ARG A 36 22.90 -7.83 57.65
CA ARG A 36 23.76 -7.17 56.66
C ARG A 36 23.08 -6.95 55.31
N ARG A 37 21.76 -7.18 55.20
CA ARG A 37 21.01 -6.91 53.95
C ARG A 37 21.09 -5.41 53.63
N GLY A 38 21.61 -5.09 52.44
CA GLY A 38 21.81 -3.70 52.00
C GLY A 38 23.05 -2.99 52.56
N LYS A 39 23.75 -3.55 53.55
CA LYS A 39 25.00 -2.99 54.11
C LYS A 39 26.22 -3.60 53.41
N ARG A 40 26.79 -2.90 52.44
CA ARG A 40 28.06 -3.28 51.82
C ARG A 40 29.21 -2.79 52.71
N LYS A 41 30.18 -3.65 53.03
CA LYS A 41 31.47 -3.20 53.60
C LYS A 41 32.04 -2.11 52.68
N ALA A 42 32.38 -0.95 53.26
CA ALA A 42 33.09 0.12 52.58
C ALA A 42 34.39 -0.41 51.97
N GLU A 43 34.79 0.12 50.81
CA GLU A 43 35.89 -0.41 49.99
C GLU A 43 37.23 -0.48 50.75
N GLU A 44 37.39 0.41 51.73
CA GLU A 44 38.51 0.53 52.66
C GLU A 44 38.60 -0.63 53.68
N GLN A 45 37.49 -1.32 53.95
CA GLN A 45 37.41 -2.42 54.92
C GLN A 45 37.52 -3.82 54.29
N LEU A 46 37.84 -3.90 52.99
CA LEU A 46 38.00 -5.16 52.29
C LEU A 46 39.44 -5.64 52.29
N THR A 47 39.62 -6.94 52.51
CA THR A 47 40.89 -7.61 52.24
C THR A 47 41.16 -7.66 50.73
N ASP A 48 42.44 -7.78 50.33
CA ASP A 48 42.81 -7.84 48.92
C ASP A 48 42.15 -9.03 48.17
N LEU A 49 41.94 -10.15 48.86
CA LEU A 49 41.18 -11.29 48.34
C LEU A 49 39.69 -10.96 48.14
N GLU A 50 39.07 -10.23 49.06
CA GLU A 50 37.68 -9.78 48.90
C GLU A 50 37.56 -8.76 47.77
N LYS A 51 38.53 -7.86 47.60
CA LYS A 51 38.61 -6.90 46.46
C LYS A 51 38.75 -7.64 45.13
N ALA A 52 39.67 -8.61 45.03
CA ALA A 52 39.87 -9.43 43.84
C ALA A 52 38.61 -10.23 43.47
N LYS A 53 37.94 -10.85 44.45
CA LYS A 53 36.66 -11.56 44.23
C LYS A 53 35.54 -10.63 43.75
N ARG A 54 35.44 -9.42 44.31
CA ARG A 54 34.48 -8.41 43.82
C ARG A 54 34.78 -8.01 42.38
N ARG A 55 36.06 -7.82 42.04
CA ARG A 55 36.49 -7.46 40.69
C ARG A 55 36.21 -8.55 39.67
N ILE A 56 36.50 -9.82 40.01
CA ILE A 56 36.16 -10.96 39.14
C ILE A 56 34.65 -11.02 38.90
N ALA A 57 33.84 -10.93 39.95
CA ALA A 57 32.38 -10.95 39.81
C ALA A 57 31.85 -9.75 39.01
N GLU A 58 32.50 -8.59 39.07
CA GLU A 58 32.18 -7.43 38.25
C GLU A 58 32.54 -7.68 36.78
N LEU A 59 33.74 -8.18 36.50
CA LEU A 59 34.19 -8.51 35.15
C LEU A 59 33.33 -9.60 34.52
N GLU A 60 32.94 -10.63 35.26
CA GLU A 60 32.02 -11.67 34.80
C GLU A 60 30.65 -11.10 34.43
N ARG A 61 30.14 -10.10 35.18
CA ARG A 61 28.89 -9.41 34.84
C ARG A 61 29.04 -8.56 33.58
N ILE A 62 30.16 -7.85 33.43
CA ILE A 62 30.46 -7.04 32.25
C ILE A 62 30.57 -7.94 31.02
N ASN A 63 31.34 -9.04 31.10
CA ASN A 63 31.50 -10.00 30.02
C ASN A 63 30.15 -10.60 29.62
N ARG A 64 29.33 -11.04 30.59
CA ARG A 64 27.99 -11.57 30.32
C ARG A 64 27.11 -10.54 29.61
N ARG A 65 27.17 -9.28 30.02
CA ARG A 65 26.44 -8.19 29.36
C ARG A 65 26.94 -7.94 27.94
N GLN A 66 28.25 -7.94 27.72
CA GLN A 66 28.84 -7.77 26.40
C GLN A 66 28.49 -8.94 25.47
N GLU A 67 28.48 -10.18 25.98
CA GLU A 67 27.99 -11.36 25.24
C GLU A 67 26.53 -11.19 24.82
N MET A 68 25.66 -10.75 25.74
CA MET A 68 24.26 -10.42 25.43
C MET A 68 24.15 -9.33 24.38
N GLU A 69 24.87 -8.22 24.51
CA GLU A 69 24.85 -7.11 23.57
C GLU A 69 25.31 -7.56 22.18
N LEU A 70 26.41 -8.31 22.08
CA LEU A 70 26.90 -8.84 20.80
C LEU A 70 25.90 -9.79 20.15
N GLU A 71 25.30 -10.72 20.90
CA GLU A 71 24.38 -11.70 20.32
C GLU A 71 23.02 -11.07 19.95
N LEU A 72 22.53 -10.13 20.75
CA LEU A 72 21.29 -9.40 20.46
C LEU A 72 21.48 -8.39 19.32
N LEU A 73 22.58 -7.63 19.29
CA LEU A 73 22.83 -6.63 18.24
C LEU A 73 23.28 -7.24 16.91
N LYS A 74 23.96 -8.40 16.92
CA LYS A 74 24.25 -9.14 15.68
C LYS A 74 23.00 -9.77 15.06
N LYS A 75 22.01 -10.16 15.89
CA LYS A 75 20.76 -10.78 15.44
C LYS A 75 19.61 -9.78 15.22
N ASP A 76 19.69 -8.59 15.81
CA ASP A 76 18.87 -7.43 15.44
C ASP A 76 19.55 -6.76 14.23
N GLU A 77 19.58 -7.47 13.09
CA GLU A 77 20.03 -6.94 11.81
C GLU A 77 19.45 -5.54 11.64
N ALA A 78 20.34 -4.56 11.47
CA ALA A 78 20.04 -3.14 11.38
C ALA A 78 18.82 -2.90 10.47
N PHE A 79 17.66 -2.79 11.11
CA PHE A 79 16.41 -2.44 10.48
C PHE A 79 16.46 -0.94 10.22
N GLU A 80 17.25 -0.54 9.20
CA GLU A 80 17.69 0.83 8.98
C GLU A 80 16.51 1.79 8.97
N LYS A 81 16.48 2.68 9.96
CA LYS A 81 15.48 3.75 10.09
C LYS A 81 15.40 4.61 8.82
N THR A 82 16.51 4.74 8.11
CA THR A 82 16.67 5.44 6.83
C THR A 82 15.90 4.75 5.70
N CYS A 83 16.01 3.43 5.59
CA CYS A 83 15.28 2.63 4.59
C CYS A 83 13.76 2.58 4.85
N LEU A 84 13.34 2.68 6.12
CA LEU A 84 11.92 2.74 6.46
C LEU A 84 11.25 4.03 5.97
N ALA A 85 11.91 5.18 6.07
CA ALA A 85 11.29 6.48 5.83
C ALA A 85 10.72 6.63 4.40
N SER A 86 11.33 5.95 3.42
CA SER A 86 10.88 5.94 2.01
C SER A 86 9.66 5.05 1.76
N LEU A 87 9.29 4.18 2.72
CA LEU A 87 8.18 3.24 2.57
C LEU A 87 6.83 3.87 2.93
N PRO A 88 5.72 3.37 2.31
CA PRO A 88 4.38 3.75 2.71
C PRO A 88 4.13 3.55 4.22
N LYS A 89 3.38 4.46 4.85
CA LYS A 89 3.04 4.40 6.29
C LYS A 89 2.50 3.04 6.72
N ALA A 90 1.64 2.42 5.91
CA ALA A 90 1.08 1.10 6.18
C ALA A 90 2.16 0.00 6.27
N LYS A 91 3.11 -0.01 5.33
CA LYS A 91 4.22 -0.97 5.31
C LYS A 91 5.17 -0.75 6.47
N ARG A 92 5.52 0.51 6.78
CA ARG A 92 6.35 0.87 7.95
C ARG A 92 5.76 0.31 9.25
N ILE A 93 4.48 0.58 9.51
CA ILE A 93 3.80 0.10 10.73
C ILE A 93 3.81 -1.42 10.80
N TYR A 94 3.54 -2.10 9.69
CA TYR A 94 3.57 -3.56 9.63
C TYR A 94 4.94 -4.14 9.96
N LEU A 95 6.00 -3.62 9.32
CA LEU A 95 7.35 -4.14 9.55
C LEU A 95 7.85 -3.86 10.97
N ILE A 96 7.56 -2.69 11.54
CA ILE A 96 7.88 -2.37 12.94
C ILE A 96 7.21 -3.37 13.89
N ARG A 97 5.94 -3.72 13.65
CA ARG A 97 5.24 -4.74 14.45
C ARG A 97 5.86 -6.12 14.29
N LYS A 98 6.20 -6.51 13.06
CA LYS A 98 6.85 -7.79 12.76
C LYS A 98 8.23 -7.90 13.43
N GLN A 99 9.03 -6.84 13.40
CA GLN A 99 10.33 -6.79 14.07
C GLN A 99 10.18 -6.91 15.59
N LYS A 100 9.23 -6.19 16.20
CA LYS A 100 8.97 -6.34 17.64
C LYS A 100 8.65 -7.78 18.04
N ILE A 101 7.84 -8.48 17.26
CA ILE A 101 7.52 -9.90 17.51
C ILE A 101 8.77 -10.76 17.41
N LYS A 102 9.61 -10.56 16.37
CA LYS A 102 10.90 -11.26 16.25
C LYS A 102 11.79 -11.03 17.46
N ASN A 103 11.88 -9.79 17.94
CA ASN A 103 12.70 -9.44 19.09
C ASN A 103 12.17 -10.11 20.38
N TYR A 104 10.86 -10.21 20.55
CA TYR A 104 10.29 -10.97 21.67
C TYR A 104 10.61 -12.46 21.59
N SER A 105 10.48 -13.07 20.41
CA SER A 105 10.85 -14.48 20.19
C SER A 105 12.34 -14.74 20.44
N LEU A 106 13.22 -13.82 20.03
CA LEU A 106 14.67 -13.92 20.27
C LEU A 106 15.00 -13.84 21.78
N ILE A 107 14.37 -12.93 22.52
CA ILE A 107 14.52 -12.84 23.98
C ILE A 107 14.07 -14.14 24.64
N GLN A 108 12.95 -14.71 24.19
CA GLN A 108 12.45 -15.98 24.72
C GLN A 108 13.44 -17.12 24.46
N SER A 109 13.91 -17.30 23.23
CA SER A 109 14.84 -18.39 22.90
C SER A 109 16.16 -18.27 23.67
N LEU A 110 16.74 -17.06 23.77
CA LEU A 110 17.98 -16.85 24.53
C LEU A 110 17.81 -17.04 26.04
N HIS A 111 16.61 -16.73 26.56
CA HIS A 111 16.30 -17.03 27.95
C HIS A 111 16.25 -18.55 28.19
N GLU A 112 15.61 -19.30 27.30
CA GLU A 112 15.49 -20.76 27.38
C GLU A 112 16.86 -21.44 27.19
N ASP A 113 17.67 -20.99 26.22
CA ASP A 113 18.95 -21.62 25.86
C ASP A 113 20.09 -21.28 26.83
N ARG A 114 20.18 -20.01 27.28
CA ARG A 114 21.33 -19.50 28.04
C ARG A 114 20.98 -19.05 29.46
N ASN A 115 19.72 -19.15 29.87
CA ASN A 115 19.22 -18.70 31.16
C ASN A 115 19.55 -17.21 31.44
N TRP A 116 19.59 -16.39 30.39
CA TRP A 116 19.91 -14.98 30.50
C TRP A 116 18.75 -14.18 31.09
N PRO A 117 18.99 -13.13 31.91
CA PRO A 117 17.90 -12.38 32.52
C PRO A 117 17.08 -11.57 31.49
N ILE A 118 15.78 -11.83 31.39
CA ILE A 118 14.85 -11.11 30.50
C ILE A 118 14.92 -9.59 30.70
N LYS A 119 15.10 -9.13 31.95
CA LYS A 119 15.22 -7.70 32.28
C LYS A 119 16.41 -7.05 31.57
N GLU A 120 17.56 -7.73 31.53
CA GLU A 120 18.78 -7.21 30.93
C GLU A 120 18.67 -7.23 29.40
N MET A 121 18.18 -8.34 28.82
CA MET A 121 17.94 -8.43 27.39
C MET A 121 16.91 -7.39 26.89
N CYS A 122 15.80 -7.18 27.62
CA CYS A 122 14.84 -6.12 27.30
C CYS A 122 15.48 -4.72 27.35
N SER A 123 16.34 -4.47 28.34
CA SER A 123 17.06 -3.19 28.47
C SER A 123 18.01 -2.95 27.30
N ILE A 124 18.73 -3.99 26.86
CA ILE A 124 19.66 -3.92 25.73
C ILE A 124 18.89 -3.62 24.43
N MET A 125 17.76 -4.28 24.20
CA MET A 125 16.95 -4.11 22.98
C MET A 125 16.02 -2.88 23.00
N GLY A 126 16.01 -2.08 24.08
CA GLY A 126 15.10 -0.93 24.21
C GLY A 126 13.61 -1.32 24.28
N ILE A 127 13.31 -2.50 24.80
CA ILE A 127 11.96 -3.06 24.91
C ILE A 127 11.44 -2.91 26.34
N SER A 128 10.19 -2.48 26.50
CA SER A 128 9.54 -2.53 27.81
C SER A 128 9.31 -3.97 28.25
N ARG A 129 9.73 -4.31 29.47
CA ARG A 129 9.47 -5.61 30.11
C ARG A 129 7.97 -5.94 30.10
N SER A 130 7.09 -4.97 30.37
CA SER A 130 5.65 -5.20 30.37
C SER A 130 5.10 -5.56 28.98
N ALA A 131 5.70 -5.04 27.91
CA ALA A 131 5.32 -5.38 26.54
C ALA A 131 5.74 -6.81 26.17
N TYR A 132 6.92 -7.24 26.61
CA TYR A 132 7.39 -8.63 26.42
C TYR A 132 6.46 -9.63 27.11
N TYR A 133 6.18 -9.46 28.41
CA TYR A 133 5.28 -10.39 29.13
C TYR A 133 3.86 -10.32 28.60
N LYS A 134 3.39 -9.14 28.17
CA LYS A 134 2.11 -9.04 27.48
C LYS A 134 2.09 -9.92 26.24
N TRP A 135 3.13 -9.90 25.41
CA TRP A 135 3.23 -10.78 24.24
C TRP A 135 3.33 -12.26 24.62
N LEU A 136 4.18 -12.61 25.60
CA LEU A 136 4.39 -13.99 26.06
C LEU A 136 3.10 -14.65 26.55
N HIS A 137 2.26 -13.88 27.25
CA HIS A 137 0.97 -14.35 27.77
C HIS A 137 -0.22 -14.01 26.85
N SER A 138 0.04 -13.44 25.67
CA SER A 138 -1.02 -13.22 24.68
C SER A 138 -1.28 -14.50 23.91
N SER A 139 -2.35 -15.21 24.24
CA SER A 139 -2.95 -16.13 23.28
C SER A 139 -3.70 -15.31 22.22
N PRO A 140 -3.45 -15.52 20.92
CA PRO A 140 -4.24 -14.84 19.90
C PRO A 140 -5.71 -15.22 20.10
N SER A 141 -6.57 -14.22 20.23
CA SER A 141 -8.00 -14.47 20.29
C SER A 141 -8.44 -15.13 18.98
N TYR A 142 -9.46 -15.99 19.04
CA TYR A 142 -10.10 -16.55 17.84
C TYR A 142 -10.37 -15.48 16.75
N LYS A 143 -10.82 -14.29 17.17
CA LYS A 143 -11.06 -13.14 16.28
C LYS A 143 -9.79 -12.61 15.57
N GLN A 144 -8.62 -12.74 16.20
CA GLN A 144 -7.35 -12.32 15.60
C GLN A 144 -6.86 -13.32 14.55
N LEU A 145 -7.02 -14.61 14.82
CA LEU A 145 -6.68 -15.67 13.86
C LEU A 145 -7.59 -15.62 12.63
N ASP A 146 -8.89 -15.47 12.85
CA ASP A 146 -9.87 -15.34 11.76
C ASP A 146 -9.54 -14.15 10.83
N LYS A 147 -9.18 -13.00 11.42
CA LYS A 147 -8.75 -11.82 10.66
C LYS A 147 -7.45 -12.05 9.89
N GLN A 148 -6.51 -12.85 10.41
CA GLN A 148 -5.27 -13.20 9.71
C GLN A 148 -5.57 -14.09 8.50
N HIS A 149 -6.39 -15.13 8.67
CA HIS A 149 -6.82 -15.99 7.57
C HIS A 149 -7.57 -15.20 6.49
N GLU A 150 -8.43 -14.26 6.89
CA GLU A 150 -9.13 -13.40 5.96
C GLU A 150 -8.18 -12.43 5.23
N ASP A 151 -7.19 -11.85 5.94
CA ASP A 151 -6.14 -11.03 5.33
C ASP A 151 -5.34 -11.84 4.30
N GLU A 152 -5.02 -13.09 4.59
CA GLU A 152 -4.32 -14.01 3.69
C GLU A 152 -5.16 -14.33 2.46
N ARG A 153 -6.44 -14.69 2.64
CA ARG A 153 -7.37 -14.95 1.53
C ARG A 153 -7.52 -13.73 0.61
N ILE A 154 -7.73 -12.54 1.17
CA ILE A 154 -7.81 -11.30 0.40
C ILE A 154 -6.48 -11.04 -0.31
N THR A 155 -5.35 -11.24 0.38
CA THR A 155 -4.02 -11.03 -0.21
C THR A 155 -3.76 -11.95 -1.40
N SER A 156 -4.12 -13.23 -1.30
CA SER A 156 -4.01 -14.19 -2.41
C SER A 156 -4.82 -13.71 -3.61
N ARG A 157 -6.06 -13.27 -3.38
CA ARG A 157 -6.89 -12.75 -4.48
C ARG A 157 -6.33 -11.46 -5.09
N ILE A 158 -5.82 -10.54 -4.28
CA ILE A 158 -5.13 -9.33 -4.77
C ILE A 158 -3.96 -9.72 -5.68
N ARG A 159 -3.16 -10.72 -5.30
CA ARG A 159 -2.03 -11.20 -6.12
C ARG A 159 -2.49 -11.81 -7.43
N GLU A 160 -3.53 -12.64 -7.41
CA GLU A 160 -4.12 -13.23 -8.63
C GLU A 160 -4.56 -12.14 -9.61
N ILE A 161 -5.34 -11.16 -9.16
CA ILE A 161 -5.81 -10.04 -9.99
C ILE A 161 -4.62 -9.22 -10.52
N SER A 162 -3.64 -8.94 -9.66
CA SER A 162 -2.45 -8.19 -10.05
C SER A 162 -1.63 -8.91 -11.11
N ASN A 163 -1.48 -10.24 -11.00
CA ASN A 163 -0.76 -11.03 -11.96
C ASN A 163 -1.53 -11.14 -13.29
N SER A 164 -2.86 -11.28 -13.23
CA SER A 164 -3.69 -11.47 -14.42
C SER A 164 -3.79 -10.21 -15.30
N ASN A 165 -3.60 -9.02 -14.72
CA ASN A 165 -3.73 -7.75 -15.45
C ASN A 165 -2.45 -6.91 -15.49
N GLY A 166 -1.28 -7.49 -15.23
CA GLY A 166 0.00 -6.76 -15.26
C GLY A 166 0.09 -5.66 -14.18
N SER A 167 -0.61 -5.84 -13.06
CA SER A 167 -0.75 -4.90 -11.96
C SER A 167 -1.38 -3.57 -12.39
N LEU A 168 -2.34 -3.63 -13.31
CA LEU A 168 -3.07 -2.45 -13.77
C LEU A 168 -3.76 -1.72 -12.61
N PHE A 169 -4.37 -2.46 -11.68
CA PHE A 169 -5.24 -1.90 -10.66
C PHE A 169 -4.50 -1.16 -9.54
N GLY A 170 -4.99 0.05 -9.25
CA GLY A 170 -4.70 0.76 -8.02
C GLY A 170 -5.60 0.30 -6.87
N THR A 171 -5.42 0.90 -5.69
CA THR A 171 -6.19 0.53 -4.49
C THR A 171 -7.70 0.59 -4.68
N MET A 172 -8.22 1.64 -5.34
CA MET A 172 -9.66 1.80 -5.50
C MET A 172 -10.25 0.80 -6.49
N THR A 173 -9.61 0.57 -7.64
CA THR A 173 -10.07 -0.43 -8.61
C THR A 173 -9.98 -1.83 -8.02
N MET A 174 -8.88 -2.16 -7.32
CA MET A 174 -8.74 -3.42 -6.59
C MET A 174 -9.84 -3.59 -5.53
N TYR A 175 -10.15 -2.54 -4.77
CA TYR A 175 -11.25 -2.55 -3.80
C TYR A 175 -12.60 -2.82 -4.45
N TYR A 176 -12.91 -2.16 -5.57
CA TYR A 176 -14.17 -2.38 -6.28
C TYR A 176 -14.28 -3.80 -6.83
N THR A 177 -13.22 -4.34 -7.44
CA THR A 177 -13.18 -5.73 -7.91
C THR A 177 -13.45 -6.71 -6.77
N LEU A 178 -12.71 -6.58 -5.65
CA LEU A 178 -12.92 -7.43 -4.48
C LEU A 178 -14.34 -7.29 -3.90
N ARG A 179 -14.88 -6.07 -3.85
CA ARG A 179 -16.25 -5.85 -3.37
C ARG A 179 -17.28 -6.55 -4.27
N ASN A 180 -17.13 -6.47 -5.59
CA ASN A 180 -18.03 -7.12 -6.55
C ASN A 180 -17.93 -8.64 -6.47
N GLU A 181 -16.77 -9.18 -6.10
CA GLU A 181 -16.55 -10.61 -5.82
C GLU A 181 -17.03 -11.04 -4.41
N GLY A 182 -17.63 -10.14 -3.63
CA GLY A 182 -18.22 -10.45 -2.32
C GLY A 182 -17.26 -10.36 -1.12
N TYR A 183 -16.07 -9.78 -1.27
CA TYR A 183 -15.15 -9.59 -0.15
C TYR A 183 -15.58 -8.41 0.74
N GLY A 184 -15.79 -8.68 2.03
CA GLY A 184 -16.16 -7.70 3.07
C GLY A 184 -15.01 -6.82 3.56
N CYS A 185 -14.19 -6.26 2.67
CA CYS A 185 -13.00 -5.49 3.04
C CYS A 185 -13.08 -4.02 2.60
N GLY A 186 -12.72 -3.08 3.48
CA GLY A 186 -12.64 -1.66 3.13
C GLY A 186 -11.38 -1.31 2.34
N HIS A 187 -11.42 -0.22 1.55
CA HIS A 187 -10.29 0.23 0.73
C HIS A 187 -8.99 0.47 1.52
N ASN A 188 -9.06 0.89 2.80
CA ASN A 188 -7.88 1.03 3.66
C ASN A 188 -7.21 -0.31 3.98
N ARG A 189 -8.01 -1.39 4.10
CA ARG A 189 -7.51 -2.76 4.27
C ARG A 189 -6.81 -3.21 3.00
N VAL A 190 -7.44 -3.01 1.85
CA VAL A 190 -6.84 -3.29 0.53
C VAL A 190 -5.53 -2.53 0.34
N TYR A 191 -5.50 -1.22 0.62
CA TYR A 191 -4.29 -0.40 0.56
C TYR A 191 -3.16 -0.98 1.42
N ARG A 192 -3.45 -1.33 2.68
CA ARG A 192 -2.47 -1.94 3.58
C ARG A 192 -1.95 -3.25 3.00
N LEU A 193 -2.85 -4.14 2.55
CA LEU A 193 -2.47 -5.45 2.01
C LEU A 193 -1.63 -5.33 0.74
N MET A 194 -1.98 -4.43 -0.18
CA MET A 194 -1.14 -4.12 -1.35
C MET A 194 0.24 -3.61 -0.92
N CYS A 195 0.29 -2.65 0.02
CA CYS A 195 1.55 -2.06 0.49
C CYS A 195 2.49 -3.07 1.16
N ILE A 196 1.97 -3.95 2.02
CA ILE A 196 2.83 -4.93 2.72
C ILE A 196 3.34 -6.03 1.80
N ASN A 197 2.66 -6.26 0.67
CA ASN A 197 3.01 -7.25 -0.34
C ASN A 197 3.71 -6.63 -1.57
N ASP A 198 4.09 -5.35 -1.51
CA ASP A 198 4.77 -4.63 -2.60
C ASP A 198 4.01 -4.57 -3.93
N ILE A 199 2.68 -4.75 -3.87
CA ILE A 199 1.82 -4.66 -5.04
C ILE A 199 1.51 -3.19 -5.31
N LYS A 200 1.91 -2.71 -6.49
CA LYS A 200 1.73 -1.33 -6.92
C LYS A 200 1.08 -1.31 -8.29
N SER A 201 0.26 -0.30 -8.53
CA SER A 201 -0.30 -0.10 -9.86
C SER A 201 0.80 0.27 -10.86
N SER A 202 0.75 -0.34 -12.03
CA SER A 202 1.62 -0.08 -13.18
C SER A 202 1.25 1.18 -13.95
N TYR A 203 0.12 1.84 -13.63
CA TYR A 203 -0.23 3.13 -14.22
C TYR A 203 0.91 4.14 -14.07
N ARG A 204 1.18 4.91 -15.13
CA ARG A 204 2.21 5.95 -15.07
C ARG A 204 1.83 6.98 -14.01
N ARG A 205 2.81 7.38 -13.20
CA ARG A 205 2.60 8.48 -12.26
C ARG A 205 2.34 9.76 -13.05
N ARG A 206 1.25 10.46 -12.74
CA ARG A 206 0.94 11.76 -13.34
C ARG A 206 2.13 12.71 -13.12
N SER A 207 2.69 13.22 -14.21
CA SER A 207 3.65 14.31 -14.15
C SER A 207 2.93 15.59 -13.72
N ARG A 208 3.52 16.35 -12.79
CA ARG A 208 2.98 17.65 -12.35
C ARG A 208 3.44 18.72 -13.35
N TYR A 209 2.67 18.94 -14.41
CA TYR A 209 2.91 20.05 -15.33
C TYR A 209 2.45 21.38 -14.72
N LYS A 210 3.31 22.40 -14.76
CA LYS A 210 2.96 23.80 -14.45
C LYS A 210 2.58 24.46 -15.78
N TYR A 211 1.30 24.79 -15.97
CA TYR A 211 0.83 25.47 -17.18
C TYR A 211 1.00 26.99 -17.07
N ILE A 212 1.45 27.63 -18.15
CA ILE A 212 1.45 29.08 -18.34
C ILE A 212 0.15 29.45 -19.05
N ARG A 213 -0.62 30.40 -18.50
CA ARG A 213 -1.90 30.84 -19.10
C ARG A 213 -1.63 31.79 -20.28
N SER A 214 -2.33 31.60 -21.41
CA SER A 214 -2.42 32.56 -22.51
C SER A 214 -3.86 33.02 -22.71
N ASN A 215 -4.04 34.26 -23.18
CA ASN A 215 -5.33 34.84 -23.53
C ASN A 215 -5.65 34.53 -25.01
N ALA A 216 -6.94 34.35 -25.33
CA ALA A 216 -7.41 33.92 -26.65
C ALA A 216 -8.18 35.04 -27.36
N GLU A 217 -7.94 35.24 -28.67
CA GLU A 217 -8.45 36.39 -29.41
C GLU A 217 -9.71 36.17 -30.27
N HIS A 218 -10.16 34.99 -30.72
CA HIS A 218 -11.49 34.83 -31.38
C HIS A 218 -12.02 33.37 -31.43
N THR A 219 -13.35 33.15 -31.41
CA THR A 219 -14.00 31.86 -31.03
C THR A 219 -15.32 31.53 -31.78
N ALA A 220 -15.50 30.28 -32.27
CA ALA A 220 -16.81 29.61 -32.25
C ALA A 220 -17.24 29.32 -30.78
N GLU A 221 -18.54 29.28 -30.48
CA GLU A 221 -19.04 29.29 -29.11
C GLU A 221 -18.78 27.95 -28.37
N ASN A 222 -18.12 28.01 -27.22
CA ASN A 222 -17.90 26.83 -26.37
C ASN A 222 -19.19 26.55 -25.57
N ILE A 223 -20.12 25.82 -26.19
CA ILE A 223 -21.41 25.43 -25.61
C ILE A 223 -21.23 24.48 -24.41
N LEU A 224 -20.27 23.54 -24.46
CA LEU A 224 -20.02 22.61 -23.34
C LEU A 224 -19.60 23.36 -22.08
N ASN A 225 -18.81 24.42 -22.23
CA ASN A 225 -18.35 25.32 -21.17
C ASN A 225 -17.84 24.60 -19.90
N ARG A 226 -17.24 23.41 -20.06
CA ARG A 226 -16.77 22.51 -18.99
C ARG A 226 -17.86 21.93 -18.09
N ASP A 227 -19.11 22.03 -18.48
CA ASP A 227 -20.17 21.22 -17.90
C ASP A 227 -20.09 19.79 -18.45
N PHE A 228 -19.15 19.01 -17.88
CA PHE A 228 -18.97 17.60 -18.20
C PHE A 228 -19.98 16.68 -17.52
N ASN A 229 -20.94 17.24 -16.76
CA ASN A 229 -22.00 16.47 -16.15
C ASN A 229 -23.20 16.41 -17.11
N THR A 230 -23.84 15.25 -17.11
CA THR A 230 -25.07 14.97 -17.83
C THR A 230 -26.05 14.31 -16.86
N THR A 231 -27.34 14.46 -17.12
CA THR A 231 -28.39 13.84 -16.30
C THR A 231 -28.70 12.42 -16.77
N GLY A 232 -28.30 12.06 -18.00
CA GLY A 232 -28.47 10.73 -18.57
C GLY A 232 -27.48 10.43 -19.69
N PRO A 233 -27.49 9.19 -20.18
CA PRO A 233 -26.65 8.75 -21.29
C PRO A 233 -27.00 9.48 -22.60
N ASN A 234 -26.06 9.52 -23.53
CA ASN A 234 -26.19 10.03 -24.89
C ASN A 234 -26.63 11.49 -24.99
N GLN A 235 -26.41 12.29 -23.94
CA GLN A 235 -26.68 13.73 -23.95
C GLN A 235 -25.49 14.53 -24.46
N LYS A 236 -24.27 14.10 -24.14
CA LYS A 236 -23.04 14.78 -24.52
C LYS A 236 -21.96 13.75 -24.82
N TRP A 237 -21.39 13.82 -26.01
CA TRP A 237 -20.28 12.98 -26.43
C TRP A 237 -19.02 13.82 -26.59
N CYS A 238 -17.86 13.20 -26.37
CA CYS A 238 -16.56 13.86 -26.44
C CYS A 238 -15.63 13.04 -27.35
N THR A 239 -14.94 13.69 -28.27
CA THR A 239 -14.06 13.00 -29.23
C THR A 239 -12.79 13.80 -29.50
N ASP A 240 -11.70 13.08 -29.73
CA ASP A 240 -10.43 13.63 -30.20
C ASP A 240 -9.53 12.53 -30.77
N VAL A 241 -8.72 12.87 -31.78
CA VAL A 241 -7.82 11.90 -32.42
C VAL A 241 -6.47 11.92 -31.72
N THR A 242 -5.93 10.74 -31.41
CA THR A 242 -4.63 10.64 -30.75
C THR A 242 -3.75 9.54 -31.34
N GLU A 243 -2.44 9.74 -31.32
CA GLU A 243 -1.48 8.76 -31.84
C GLU A 243 -1.10 7.69 -30.80
N ILE A 244 -0.93 6.46 -31.28
CA ILE A 244 -0.35 5.34 -30.54
C ILE A 244 0.88 4.87 -31.30
N LYS A 245 2.04 4.92 -30.63
CA LYS A 245 3.32 4.49 -31.19
C LYS A 245 3.61 3.05 -30.78
N ILE A 246 3.98 2.22 -31.74
CA ILE A 246 4.45 0.85 -31.52
C ILE A 246 5.88 0.93 -30.98
N PRO A 247 6.18 0.44 -29.76
CA PRO A 247 7.50 0.61 -29.16
C PRO A 247 8.64 -0.03 -29.96
N ALA A 248 8.39 -1.21 -30.56
CA ALA A 248 9.40 -1.99 -31.27
C ALA A 248 9.84 -1.37 -32.60
N THR A 249 8.89 -0.90 -33.42
CA THR A 249 9.18 -0.38 -34.77
C THR A 249 9.19 1.14 -34.86
N GLY A 250 8.55 1.81 -33.88
CA GLY A 250 8.33 3.24 -33.90
C GLY A 250 7.24 3.71 -34.85
N GLU A 251 6.58 2.79 -35.57
CA GLU A 251 5.42 3.07 -36.39
C GLU A 251 4.25 3.56 -35.53
N LYS A 252 3.32 4.26 -36.18
CA LYS A 252 2.16 4.87 -35.52
C LYS A 252 0.86 4.35 -36.11
N LEU A 253 -0.11 4.18 -35.22
CA LEU A 253 -1.53 4.15 -35.53
C LEU A 253 -2.19 5.37 -34.88
N PHE A 254 -3.33 5.76 -35.40
CA PHE A 254 -4.17 6.82 -34.85
C PHE A 254 -5.47 6.21 -34.38
N ILE A 255 -5.89 6.58 -33.18
CA ILE A 255 -7.20 6.20 -32.64
C ILE A 255 -8.08 7.42 -32.51
N SER A 256 -9.37 7.22 -32.74
CA SER A 256 -10.40 8.24 -32.58
C SER A 256 -11.51 7.67 -31.70
N PRO A 257 -11.41 7.83 -30.37
CA PRO A 257 -12.49 7.49 -29.46
C PRO A 257 -13.58 8.56 -29.42
N MET A 258 -14.84 8.12 -29.39
CA MET A 258 -15.98 8.93 -29.03
C MET A 258 -16.60 8.38 -27.74
N ILE A 259 -16.75 9.25 -26.74
CA ILE A 259 -17.03 8.84 -25.35
C ILE A 259 -18.26 9.58 -24.84
N ASP A 260 -19.19 8.85 -24.23
CA ASP A 260 -20.30 9.44 -23.48
C ASP A 260 -19.81 10.07 -22.18
N LEU A 261 -20.15 11.35 -21.97
CA LEU A 261 -19.78 12.05 -20.76
C LEU A 261 -20.54 11.57 -19.50
N TYR A 262 -21.65 10.86 -19.64
CA TYR A 262 -22.45 10.36 -18.53
C TYR A 262 -21.69 9.33 -17.68
N ASP A 263 -21.27 8.24 -18.31
CA ASP A 263 -20.66 7.07 -17.69
C ASP A 263 -19.23 6.81 -18.17
N ARG A 264 -18.69 7.64 -19.08
CA ARG A 264 -17.39 7.45 -19.73
C ARG A 264 -17.35 6.23 -20.67
N PHE A 265 -18.51 5.75 -21.10
CA PHE A 265 -18.59 4.65 -22.04
C PHE A 265 -18.09 5.08 -23.44
N PRO A 266 -17.19 4.30 -24.07
CA PRO A 266 -16.75 4.56 -25.44
C PRO A 266 -17.83 4.10 -26.42
N VAL A 267 -18.65 5.04 -26.92
CA VAL A 267 -19.72 4.76 -27.88
C VAL A 267 -19.18 4.35 -29.25
N ALA A 268 -17.96 4.77 -29.60
CA ALA A 268 -17.19 4.28 -30.74
C ALA A 268 -15.69 4.46 -30.51
N LEU A 269 -14.87 3.63 -31.16
CA LEU A 269 -13.42 3.81 -31.21
C LEU A 269 -12.89 3.26 -32.54
N GLU A 270 -12.41 4.16 -33.39
CA GLU A 270 -11.82 3.78 -34.69
C GLU A 270 -10.30 3.82 -34.67
N VAL A 271 -9.69 3.00 -35.53
CA VAL A 271 -8.24 2.87 -35.67
C VAL A 271 -7.83 3.01 -37.13
N SER A 272 -6.86 3.88 -37.41
CA SER A 272 -6.32 4.09 -38.77
C SER A 272 -4.79 4.16 -38.78
N ASP A 273 -4.19 3.88 -39.94
CA ASP A 273 -2.78 4.13 -40.21
C ASP A 273 -2.47 5.62 -40.43
N LYS A 274 -3.50 6.43 -40.69
CA LYS A 274 -3.38 7.84 -41.08
C LYS A 274 -4.16 8.73 -40.13
N ASN A 275 -3.58 9.89 -39.82
CA ASN A 275 -4.29 10.98 -39.16
C ASN A 275 -4.96 11.85 -40.23
N ASP A 276 -6.05 11.34 -40.79
CA ASP A 276 -6.88 12.07 -41.73
C ASP A 276 -8.26 12.34 -41.14
N ALA A 277 -8.99 13.23 -41.80
CA ALA A 277 -10.33 13.58 -41.33
C ALA A 277 -11.34 12.44 -41.55
N PHE A 278 -11.03 11.46 -42.41
CA PHE A 278 -11.86 10.28 -42.63
C PHE A 278 -11.97 9.43 -41.36
N LEU A 279 -10.89 9.33 -40.57
CA LEU A 279 -10.93 8.65 -39.27
C LEU A 279 -12.00 9.25 -38.32
N ALA A 280 -12.07 10.58 -38.22
CA ALA A 280 -13.07 11.26 -37.40
C ALA A 280 -14.49 11.09 -37.96
N ASP A 281 -14.63 11.19 -39.29
CA ASP A 281 -15.90 10.98 -40.00
C ASP A 281 -16.44 9.55 -39.76
N GLN A 282 -15.58 8.53 -39.83
CA GLN A 282 -15.94 7.13 -39.59
C GLN A 282 -16.30 6.87 -38.12
N THR A 283 -15.61 7.52 -37.19
CA THR A 283 -15.91 7.38 -35.76
C THR A 283 -17.32 7.88 -35.45
N LEU A 284 -17.68 9.05 -35.99
CA LEU A 284 -19.01 9.62 -35.83
C LEU A 284 -20.08 8.71 -36.44
N GLU A 285 -19.83 8.19 -37.64
CA GLU A 285 -20.74 7.27 -38.33
C GLU A 285 -20.95 5.97 -37.56
N ASN A 286 -19.89 5.37 -37.02
CA ASN A 286 -19.99 4.16 -36.21
C ASN A 286 -20.72 4.41 -34.89
N ALA A 287 -20.51 5.57 -34.25
CA ALA A 287 -21.25 5.96 -33.05
C ALA A 287 -22.74 6.15 -33.34
N HIS A 288 -23.10 6.81 -34.44
CA HIS A 288 -24.49 6.97 -34.87
C HIS A 288 -25.14 5.62 -35.19
N ASN A 289 -24.47 4.74 -35.94
CA ASN A 289 -24.99 3.42 -36.27
C ASN A 289 -25.21 2.53 -35.02
N ALA A 290 -24.35 2.65 -34.01
CA ALA A 290 -24.52 1.96 -32.74
C ALA A 290 -25.66 2.53 -31.87
N TYR A 291 -25.91 3.84 -31.98
CA TYR A 291 -26.91 4.57 -31.20
C TYR A 291 -27.75 5.51 -32.10
N PRO A 292 -28.61 4.98 -32.99
CA PRO A 292 -29.27 5.76 -34.03
C PRO A 292 -30.22 6.83 -33.50
N GLU A 293 -30.80 6.61 -32.32
CA GLU A 293 -31.72 7.54 -31.65
C GLU A 293 -31.01 8.63 -30.84
N ALA A 294 -29.67 8.56 -30.69
CA ALA A 294 -28.91 9.50 -29.91
C ALA A 294 -28.72 10.82 -30.68
N THR A 295 -29.12 11.93 -30.06
CA THR A 295 -28.94 13.31 -30.58
C THR A 295 -28.07 14.17 -29.66
N PRO A 296 -26.84 13.73 -29.32
CA PRO A 296 -25.98 14.39 -28.34
C PRO A 296 -25.44 15.74 -28.81
N LEU A 297 -24.98 16.52 -27.83
CA LEU A 297 -23.97 17.54 -28.07
C LEU A 297 -22.59 16.87 -28.23
N VAL A 298 -22.03 16.91 -29.43
CA VAL A 298 -20.69 16.37 -29.73
C VAL A 298 -19.64 17.45 -29.50
N HIS A 299 -18.74 17.21 -28.55
CA HIS A 299 -17.65 18.10 -28.20
C HIS A 299 -16.30 17.57 -28.70
N SER A 300 -15.52 18.45 -29.34
CA SER A 300 -14.14 18.14 -29.77
C SER A 300 -13.21 19.34 -29.57
N ASP A 301 -11.90 19.09 -29.65
CA ASP A 301 -10.95 20.17 -29.87
C ASP A 301 -11.09 20.76 -31.28
N ARG A 302 -10.46 21.93 -31.50
CA ARG A 302 -10.41 22.61 -32.81
C ARG A 302 -9.40 21.97 -33.76
N GLY A 303 -9.42 20.64 -33.86
CA GLY A 303 -8.64 19.91 -34.85
C GLY A 303 -9.20 20.12 -36.25
N PHE A 304 -8.32 20.09 -37.26
CA PHE A 304 -8.71 20.19 -38.67
C PHE A 304 -9.80 19.19 -39.07
N ALA A 305 -9.81 17.99 -38.49
CA ALA A 305 -10.82 16.98 -38.77
C ALA A 305 -12.25 17.44 -38.43
N TYR A 306 -12.41 18.21 -37.34
CA TYR A 306 -13.69 18.58 -36.76
C TYR A 306 -14.23 19.94 -37.23
N THR A 307 -13.38 20.80 -37.81
CA THR A 307 -13.78 22.13 -38.31
C THR A 307 -14.28 22.11 -39.76
N ARG A 308 -14.21 20.96 -40.43
CA ARG A 308 -14.63 20.78 -41.82
C ARG A 308 -16.14 20.88 -41.97
N GLN A 309 -16.58 21.46 -43.09
CA GLN A 309 -18.00 21.58 -43.42
C GLN A 309 -18.68 20.21 -43.55
N VAL A 310 -17.98 19.21 -44.10
CA VAL A 310 -18.48 17.83 -44.24
C VAL A 310 -18.81 17.21 -42.88
N TYR A 311 -17.96 17.40 -41.87
CA TYR A 311 -18.20 16.88 -40.51
C TYR A 311 -19.45 17.54 -39.89
N ARG A 312 -19.59 18.85 -40.09
CA ARG A 312 -20.77 19.59 -39.63
C ARG A 312 -22.05 19.12 -40.32
N PHE A 313 -22.04 18.92 -41.63
CA PHE A 313 -23.18 18.38 -42.36
C PHE A 313 -23.61 17.01 -41.83
N LYS A 314 -22.66 16.09 -41.57
CA LYS A 314 -22.98 14.78 -40.97
C LYS A 314 -23.63 14.92 -39.59
N LEU A 315 -23.14 15.82 -38.75
CA LEU A 315 -23.76 16.08 -37.44
C LEU A 315 -25.20 16.58 -37.60
N ASP A 316 -25.43 17.53 -38.49
CA ASP A 316 -26.76 18.09 -38.75
C ASP A 316 -27.71 17.00 -39.32
N GLU A 317 -27.23 16.14 -40.23
CA GLU A 317 -27.99 14.98 -40.76
C GLU A 317 -28.39 13.99 -39.66
N TYR A 318 -27.53 13.77 -38.67
CA TYR A 318 -27.80 12.89 -37.53
C TYR A 318 -28.55 13.59 -36.38
N GLY A 319 -28.97 14.85 -36.56
CA GLY A 319 -29.67 15.62 -35.52
C GLY A 319 -28.80 15.95 -34.30
N MET A 320 -27.47 15.89 -34.44
CA MET A 320 -26.51 16.17 -33.38
C MET A 320 -26.08 17.64 -33.40
N SER A 321 -25.69 18.16 -32.24
CA SER A 321 -25.18 19.54 -32.15
C SER A 321 -23.68 19.56 -31.90
N GLN A 322 -22.98 20.56 -32.45
CA GLN A 322 -21.52 20.67 -32.31
C GLN A 322 -21.11 21.63 -31.20
N SER A 323 -20.14 21.24 -30.39
CA SER A 323 -19.40 22.08 -29.47
C SER A 323 -17.90 21.95 -29.70
N MET A 324 -17.14 23.04 -29.58
CA MET A 324 -15.67 22.98 -29.69
C MET A 324 -14.97 23.75 -28.58
N SER A 325 -13.80 23.25 -28.16
CA SER A 325 -12.89 23.93 -27.22
C SER A 325 -12.57 25.36 -27.66
N ARG A 326 -12.27 26.25 -26.71
CA ARG A 326 -11.77 27.60 -27.05
C ARG A 326 -10.33 27.50 -27.54
N VAL A 327 -9.90 28.44 -28.39
CA VAL A 327 -8.49 28.56 -28.79
C VAL A 327 -7.63 28.62 -27.52
N SER A 328 -6.51 27.89 -27.54
CA SER A 328 -5.51 27.82 -26.45
C SER A 328 -6.02 27.35 -25.07
N LYS A 329 -7.16 26.64 -24.99
CA LYS A 329 -7.67 26.03 -23.74
C LYS A 329 -7.87 24.50 -23.84
N CYS A 330 -6.77 23.73 -23.78
CA CYS A 330 -6.80 22.26 -23.76
C CYS A 330 -7.64 21.64 -22.62
N ILE A 331 -7.87 22.38 -21.53
CA ILE A 331 -8.68 21.90 -20.40
C ILE A 331 -10.15 21.63 -20.82
N ASP A 332 -10.61 22.24 -21.92
CA ASP A 332 -11.99 22.14 -22.37
C ASP A 332 -12.34 20.71 -22.87
N ASN A 333 -11.34 19.91 -23.29
CA ASN A 333 -11.49 18.51 -23.72
C ASN A 333 -10.85 17.50 -22.74
N GLY A 334 -10.56 17.91 -21.51
CA GLY A 334 -9.77 17.12 -20.55
C GLY A 334 -10.37 15.76 -20.16
N VAL A 335 -11.66 15.52 -20.42
CA VAL A 335 -12.27 14.19 -20.24
C VAL A 335 -11.77 13.21 -21.30
N CYS A 336 -11.80 13.60 -22.57
CA CYS A 336 -11.35 12.74 -23.67
C CYS A 336 -9.85 12.48 -23.53
N GLU A 337 -9.04 13.52 -23.27
CA GLU A 337 -7.61 13.37 -22.99
C GLU A 337 -7.34 12.42 -21.80
N GLY A 338 -8.15 12.53 -20.74
CA GLY A 338 -8.08 11.67 -19.57
C GLY A 338 -8.34 10.19 -19.90
N PHE A 339 -9.37 9.92 -20.71
CA PHE A 339 -9.65 8.58 -21.21
C PHE A 339 -8.52 8.07 -22.10
N GLN A 340 -8.09 8.86 -23.10
CA GLN A 340 -7.00 8.47 -24.00
C GLN A 340 -5.73 8.10 -23.23
N GLY A 341 -5.38 8.87 -22.19
CA GLY A 341 -4.24 8.57 -21.31
C GLY A 341 -4.42 7.26 -20.55
N GLN A 342 -5.61 7.04 -19.97
CA GLN A 342 -5.94 5.80 -19.26
C GLN A 342 -5.93 4.59 -20.19
N PHE A 343 -6.53 4.72 -21.38
CA PHE A 343 -6.62 3.68 -22.39
C PHE A 343 -5.25 3.26 -22.89
N LYS A 344 -4.37 4.22 -23.20
CA LYS A 344 -2.98 3.94 -23.59
C LYS A 344 -2.20 3.24 -22.48
N ASP A 345 -2.36 3.67 -21.23
CA ASP A 345 -1.71 3.00 -20.10
C ASP A 345 -2.21 1.55 -19.97
N MET A 346 -3.53 1.33 -20.08
CA MET A 346 -4.11 -0.02 -20.07
C MET A 346 -3.56 -0.88 -21.20
N LEU A 347 -3.54 -0.35 -22.42
CA LEU A 347 -3.05 -1.02 -23.61
C LEU A 347 -1.62 -1.54 -23.42
N PHE A 348 -0.70 -0.68 -22.99
CA PHE A 348 0.71 -1.08 -22.83
C PHE A 348 0.98 -1.92 -21.58
N ILE A 349 0.11 -1.88 -20.57
CA ILE A 349 0.22 -2.75 -19.39
C ILE A 349 -0.29 -4.17 -19.71
N LEU A 350 -1.42 -4.27 -20.43
CA LEU A 350 -2.02 -5.56 -20.81
C LEU A 350 -1.24 -6.24 -21.95
N TYR A 351 -0.70 -5.44 -22.87
CA TYR A 351 0.00 -5.91 -24.07
C TYR A 351 1.40 -5.27 -24.16
N PRO A 352 2.36 -5.68 -23.32
CA PRO A 352 3.67 -5.03 -23.23
C PRO A 352 4.61 -5.32 -24.41
N ASN A 353 4.37 -6.40 -25.17
CA ASN A 353 5.30 -6.93 -26.17
C ASN A 353 4.79 -6.76 -27.61
N ILE A 354 4.06 -5.69 -27.91
CA ILE A 354 3.54 -5.44 -29.27
C ILE A 354 4.68 -5.08 -30.22
N THR A 355 4.76 -5.79 -31.35
CA THR A 355 5.82 -5.64 -32.36
C THR A 355 5.33 -5.25 -33.75
N SER A 356 4.04 -5.36 -34.05
CA SER A 356 3.49 -5.03 -35.37
C SER A 356 2.20 -4.21 -35.29
N LYS A 357 1.82 -3.58 -36.42
CA LYS A 357 0.55 -2.85 -36.54
C LYS A 357 -0.68 -3.75 -36.37
N GLU A 358 -0.58 -4.99 -36.85
CA GLU A 358 -1.68 -5.95 -36.72
C GLU A 358 -1.88 -6.36 -35.26
N GLU A 359 -0.80 -6.69 -34.55
CA GLU A 359 -0.84 -6.93 -33.11
C GLU A 359 -1.37 -5.72 -32.34
N MET A 360 -0.98 -4.50 -32.73
CA MET A 360 -1.46 -3.27 -32.11
C MET A 360 -2.99 -3.11 -32.28
N ARG A 361 -3.54 -3.41 -33.47
CA ARG A 361 -5.01 -3.36 -33.69
C ARG A 361 -5.74 -4.36 -32.81
N GLN A 362 -5.23 -5.59 -32.72
CA GLN A 362 -5.80 -6.62 -31.85
C GLN A 362 -5.73 -6.23 -30.37
N ALA A 363 -4.61 -5.66 -29.94
CA ALA A 363 -4.41 -5.17 -28.59
C ALA A 363 -5.33 -3.98 -28.25
N ILE A 364 -5.56 -3.05 -29.20
CA ILE A 364 -6.54 -1.97 -29.02
C ILE A 364 -7.95 -2.54 -28.82
N LYS A 365 -8.36 -3.50 -29.65
CA LYS A 365 -9.66 -4.16 -29.53
C LYS A 365 -9.80 -4.89 -28.18
N GLY A 366 -8.79 -5.66 -27.78
CA GLY A 366 -8.80 -6.37 -26.49
C GLY A 366 -8.75 -5.42 -25.29
N THR A 367 -8.07 -4.27 -25.41
CA THR A 367 -8.07 -3.24 -24.37
C THR A 367 -9.43 -2.57 -24.23
N LEU A 368 -10.11 -2.31 -25.35
CA LEU A 368 -11.48 -1.76 -25.35
C LEU A 368 -12.46 -2.74 -24.70
N ASP A 369 -12.41 -4.02 -25.09
CA ASP A 369 -13.21 -5.07 -24.48
C ASP A 369 -12.95 -5.18 -22.97
N TYR A 370 -11.68 -5.17 -22.55
CA TYR A 370 -11.32 -5.17 -21.13
C TYR A 370 -11.83 -3.94 -20.39
N TYR A 371 -11.76 -2.75 -21.00
CA TYR A 371 -12.28 -1.52 -20.42
C TYR A 371 -13.79 -1.63 -20.16
N ILE A 372 -14.55 -2.12 -21.14
CA ILE A 372 -16.00 -2.22 -21.07
C ILE A 372 -16.45 -3.32 -20.09
N ASN A 373 -15.82 -4.50 -20.12
CA ASN A 373 -16.34 -5.69 -19.46
C ASN A 373 -15.64 -6.04 -18.14
N HIS A 374 -14.47 -5.47 -17.86
CA HIS A 374 -13.63 -5.90 -16.73
C HIS A 374 -13.09 -4.75 -15.87
N TYR A 375 -13.06 -3.51 -16.37
CA TYR A 375 -12.45 -2.39 -15.65
C TYR A 375 -13.46 -1.69 -14.72
N PRO A 376 -13.34 -1.81 -13.38
CA PRO A 376 -14.31 -1.21 -12.47
C PRO A 376 -14.22 0.32 -12.45
N GLN A 377 -15.34 0.98 -12.67
CA GLN A 377 -15.41 2.43 -12.75
C GLN A 377 -15.85 3.06 -11.43
N LYS A 378 -15.04 3.99 -10.91
CA LYS A 378 -15.36 4.72 -9.67
C LYS A 378 -16.70 5.47 -9.76
N ARG A 379 -16.99 6.07 -10.93
CA ARG A 379 -18.24 6.84 -11.16
C ARG A 379 -19.48 5.94 -11.09
N LEU A 380 -19.34 4.67 -11.45
CA LEU A 380 -20.39 3.65 -11.38
C LEU A 380 -20.31 2.81 -10.10
N ASN A 381 -19.68 3.34 -9.04
CA ASN A 381 -19.52 2.66 -7.75
C ASN A 381 -18.88 1.26 -7.88
N GLY A 382 -17.96 1.10 -8.85
CA GLY A 382 -17.21 -0.12 -9.08
C GLY A 382 -17.80 -1.06 -10.13
N LYS A 383 -18.93 -0.73 -10.75
CA LYS A 383 -19.41 -1.47 -11.93
C LYS A 383 -18.50 -1.20 -13.13
N THR A 384 -18.41 -2.18 -14.01
CA THR A 384 -17.71 -2.10 -15.31
C THR A 384 -18.58 -1.33 -16.29
#